data_AF-A0A7W0RCP1-F1
#
_entry.id   AF-A0A7W0RCP1-F1
#
_cell.length_a   1.000
_cell.length_b   1.000
_cell.length_c   1.000
_cell.angle_alpha   90.00
_cell.angle_beta   90.00
_cell.angle_gamma   90.00
#
_symmetry.space_group_name_H-M   'P 1'
#
loop_
_entity.id
_entity.type
_entity.pdbx_description
1 polymer ?
#
loop_
_entity_poly.entity_id
_entity_poly.type
_entity_poly.pdbx_seq_one_letter_code
_entity_poly.pdbx_strand_id
1 'polypeptide(L)'
;CEAAEAHLTLLVALRAQSDAVFHRGGEEAAMTRSVFTEPLERLLRDGAAEGSLDVEDPVESATALFNLVGWTYIHLRTGHRWRPERARAATIGPVLNGLRARS
;
A
#
# COMPACT_ATOMS: atom_id res chain seq x y z
N CYS A 1 5.70 4.18 2.84
CA CYS A 1 5.79 4.51 4.28
C CYS A 1 6.02 6.00 4.52
N GLU A 2 7.10 6.59 4.01
CA GLU A 2 7.40 8.02 4.23
C GLU A 2 6.30 8.96 3.72
N ALA A 3 5.82 8.77 2.49
CA ALA A 3 4.69 9.55 1.96
C ALA A 3 3.43 9.40 2.84
N ALA A 4 3.15 8.19 3.33
CA ALA A 4 2.02 7.95 4.22
C ALA A 4 2.22 8.62 5.60
N GLU A 5 3.44 8.66 6.12
CA GLU A 5 3.75 9.33 7.39
C GLU A 5 3.60 10.85 7.27
N ALA A 6 4.16 11.44 6.20
CA ALA A 6 4.08 12.87 5.95
C ALA A 6 2.63 13.39 5.81
N HIS A 7 1.72 12.52 5.37
CA HIS A 7 0.32 12.86 5.14
C HIS A 7 -0.65 12.11 6.08
N LEU A 8 -0.16 11.56 7.19
CA LEU A 8 -0.92 10.62 8.02
C LEU A 8 -2.22 11.23 8.56
N THR A 9 -2.17 12.47 9.06
CA THR A 9 -3.36 13.16 9.59
C THR A 9 -4.45 13.32 8.54
N LEU A 10 -4.08 13.67 7.31
CA LEU A 10 -5.01 13.79 6.18
C LEU A 10 -5.62 12.44 5.81
N LEU A 11 -4.78 11.40 5.68
CA LEU A 11 -5.21 10.05 5.32
C LEU A 11 -6.16 9.45 6.38
N VAL A 12 -5.93 9.74 7.66
CA VAL A 12 -6.83 9.35 8.76
C VAL A 12 -8.15 10.11 8.70
N ALA A 13 -8.12 11.42 8.50
CA ALA A 13 -9.32 12.24 8.39
C ALA A 13 -10.21 11.77 7.23
N LEU A 14 -9.61 11.46 6.09
CA LEU A 14 -10.31 10.89 4.93
C LEU A 14 -10.94 9.53 5.28
N ARG A 15 -10.19 8.62 5.91
CA ARG A 15 -10.72 7.31 6.35
C ARG A 15 -11.92 7.44 7.28
N ALA A 16 -11.84 8.33 8.27
CA ALA A 16 -12.91 8.50 9.26
C ALA A 16 -14.24 8.96 8.62
N GLN A 17 -14.19 9.51 7.40
CA GLN A 17 -15.36 9.99 6.67
C GLN A 17 -16.01 8.92 5.78
N SER A 18 -15.38 7.76 5.53
CA SER A 18 -16.07 6.50 5.12
C SER A 18 -15.10 5.33 4.88
N ASP A 19 -15.55 4.10 5.13
CA ASP A 19 -14.93 2.89 4.54
C ASP A 19 -14.99 2.92 2.99
N ALA A 20 -15.93 3.68 2.41
CA ALA A 20 -16.03 3.97 0.97
C ALA A 20 -14.93 4.89 0.42
N VAL A 21 -14.03 5.44 1.25
CA VAL A 21 -12.85 6.17 0.73
C VAL A 21 -11.91 5.22 0.00
N PHE A 22 -11.88 3.93 0.32
CA PHE A 22 -11.02 2.98 -0.39
C PHE A 22 -11.76 2.23 -1.51
N HIS A 23 -13.09 2.25 -1.54
CA HIS A 23 -13.90 1.52 -2.51
C HIS A 23 -14.77 2.46 -3.34
N ARG A 24 -14.73 2.37 -4.67
CA ARG A 24 -15.72 3.09 -5.51
C ARG A 24 -17.02 2.29 -5.50
N GLY A 25 -18.12 2.88 -5.03
CA GLY A 25 -19.44 2.24 -5.11
C GLY A 25 -19.93 2.16 -6.56
N GLY A 26 -20.40 0.99 -7.00
CA GLY A 26 -21.09 0.79 -8.28
C GLY A 26 -20.39 -0.09 -9.31
N GLU A 27 -19.12 -0.45 -9.10
CA GLU A 27 -18.40 -1.40 -9.95
C GLU A 27 -17.94 -2.57 -9.07
N GLU A 28 -18.44 -3.78 -9.34
CA GLU A 28 -18.20 -5.02 -8.56
C GLU A 28 -16.71 -5.43 -8.43
N ALA A 29 -15.73 -4.65 -8.93
CA ALA A 29 -14.32 -5.02 -8.98
C ALA A 29 -13.32 -4.00 -8.40
N ALA A 30 -13.70 -2.77 -8.05
CA ALA A 30 -12.73 -1.76 -7.60
C ALA A 30 -12.59 -1.71 -6.06
N MET A 31 -11.93 -2.73 -5.48
CA MET A 31 -11.69 -2.79 -4.03
C MET A 31 -10.62 -1.79 -3.53
N THR A 32 -9.91 -1.05 -4.38
CA THR A 32 -9.04 0.05 -3.95
C THR A 32 -9.12 1.18 -4.97
N ARG A 33 -9.37 2.43 -4.53
CA ARG A 33 -9.45 3.57 -5.47
C ARG A 33 -8.13 3.78 -6.17
N SER A 34 -8.19 3.92 -7.50
CA SER A 34 -7.03 4.12 -8.37
C SER A 34 -6.11 5.26 -7.93
N VAL A 35 -6.64 6.35 -7.37
CA VAL A 35 -5.83 7.49 -6.88
C VAL A 35 -4.75 7.09 -5.86
N PHE A 36 -4.94 6.01 -5.11
CA PHE A 36 -3.94 5.53 -4.15
C PHE A 36 -2.94 4.53 -4.75
N THR A 37 -3.32 3.84 -5.82
CA THR A 37 -2.53 2.78 -6.45
C THR A 37 -1.82 3.25 -7.71
N GLU A 38 -2.34 4.26 -8.42
CA GLU A 38 -1.83 4.80 -9.68
C GLU A 38 -0.34 5.22 -9.59
N PRO A 39 0.14 5.88 -8.51
CA PRO A 39 1.57 6.19 -8.40
C PRO A 39 2.44 4.93 -8.32
N LEU A 40 1.96 3.86 -7.67
CA LEU A 40 2.67 2.58 -7.58
C LEU A 40 2.61 1.83 -8.91
N GLU A 41 1.45 1.82 -9.55
CA GLU A 41 1.21 1.23 -10.87
C GLU A 41 2.14 1.84 -11.92
N ARG A 42 2.31 3.17 -11.92
CA ARG A 42 3.26 3.85 -12.81
C ARG A 42 4.69 3.38 -12.59
N LEU A 43 5.16 3.35 -11.33
CA LEU A 43 6.50 2.88 -11.01
C LEU A 43 6.74 1.42 -11.43
N LEU A 44 5.73 0.56 -11.27
CA LEU A 44 5.81 -0.83 -11.72
C LEU A 44 5.90 -0.95 -13.23
N ARG A 45 5.11 -0.15 -13.98
CA ARG A 45 5.20 -0.10 -15.44
C ARG A 45 6.55 0.40 -15.93
N ASP A 46 7.06 1.47 -15.33
CA ASP A 46 8.36 2.04 -15.68
C ASP A 46 9.47 1.00 -15.44
N GLY A 47 9.43 0.32 -14.29
CA GLY A 47 10.36 -0.75 -13.95
C GLY A 47 10.30 -1.97 -14.88
N ALA A 48 9.09 -2.36 -15.29
CA ALA A 48 8.92 -3.43 -16.27
C ALA A 48 9.42 -3.02 -17.67
N ALA A 49 9.16 -1.79 -18.10
CA ALA A 49 9.60 -1.27 -19.39
C ALA A 49 11.14 -1.14 -19.49
N GLU A 50 11.80 -0.79 -18.39
CA GLU A 50 13.27 -0.73 -18.32
C GLU A 50 13.94 -2.09 -18.01
N GLY A 51 13.14 -3.12 -17.72
CA GLY A 51 13.61 -4.47 -17.39
C GLY A 51 14.24 -4.59 -16.00
N SER A 52 14.00 -3.63 -15.10
CA SER A 52 14.47 -3.67 -13.71
C SER A 52 13.55 -4.48 -12.80
N LEU A 53 12.28 -4.64 -13.19
CA LEU A 53 11.27 -5.40 -12.46
C LEU A 53 10.60 -6.44 -13.37
N ASP A 54 10.36 -7.62 -12.82
CA ASP A 54 9.50 -8.64 -13.42
C ASP A 54 8.09 -8.50 -12.84
N VAL A 55 7.16 -7.94 -13.62
CA VAL A 55 5.79 -7.64 -13.19
C VAL A 55 4.82 -8.07 -14.28
N GLU A 56 4.00 -9.09 -13.98
CA GLU A 56 3.01 -9.62 -14.91
C GLU A 56 1.78 -8.70 -15.04
N ASP A 57 1.19 -8.29 -13.91
CA ASP A 57 0.08 -7.33 -13.85
C ASP A 57 0.42 -6.15 -12.94
N PRO A 58 0.79 -4.98 -13.51
CA PRO A 58 1.10 -3.78 -12.73
C PRO A 58 -0.09 -3.22 -11.93
N VAL A 59 -1.33 -3.40 -12.39
CA VAL A 59 -2.54 -2.87 -11.73
C VAL A 59 -2.85 -3.70 -10.49
N GLU A 60 -2.88 -5.03 -10.64
CA GLU A 60 -3.08 -5.95 -9.53
C GLU A 60 -1.93 -5.82 -8.51
N SER A 61 -0.69 -5.78 -9.00
CA SER A 61 0.50 -5.62 -8.15
C SER A 61 0.49 -4.31 -7.37
N ALA A 62 0.09 -3.19 -7.98
CA ALA A 62 -0.04 -1.91 -7.29
C ALA A 62 -1.08 -1.96 -6.16
N THR A 63 -2.22 -2.61 -6.43
CA THR A 63 -3.29 -2.80 -5.44
C THR A 63 -2.80 -3.65 -4.28
N ALA A 64 -2.14 -4.77 -4.56
CA ALA A 64 -1.58 -5.65 -3.53
C ALA A 64 -0.51 -4.92 -2.69
N LEU A 65 0.44 -4.22 -3.34
CA LEU A 65 1.49 -3.47 -2.64
C LEU A 65 0.94 -2.35 -1.77
N PHE A 66 -0.08 -1.63 -2.24
CA PHE A 66 -0.73 -0.61 -1.43
C PHE A 66 -1.32 -1.22 -0.16
N ASN A 67 -2.02 -2.35 -0.27
CA ASN A 67 -2.65 -3.00 0.88
C ASN A 67 -1.62 -3.61 1.84
N LEU A 68 -0.60 -4.29 1.32
CA LEU A 68 0.48 -4.89 2.12
C LEU A 68 1.36 -3.86 2.83
N VAL A 69 1.63 -2.72 2.19
CA VAL A 69 2.59 -1.72 2.72
C VAL A 69 1.91 -0.43 3.13
N GLY A 70 1.28 0.28 2.19
CA GLY A 70 0.72 1.62 2.41
C GLY A 70 -0.39 1.64 3.45
N TRP A 71 -1.43 0.84 3.20
CA TRP A 71 -2.58 0.72 4.10
C TRP A 71 -2.20 0.11 5.45
N THR A 72 -1.45 -1.00 5.43
CA THR A 72 -0.99 -1.65 6.66
C THR A 72 -0.14 -0.70 7.50
N TYR A 73 0.73 0.11 6.89
CA TYR A 73 1.48 1.14 7.61
C TYR A 73 0.57 2.13 8.32
N ILE A 74 -0.42 2.71 7.60
CA ILE A 74 -1.40 3.64 8.18
C ILE A 74 -2.15 2.97 9.34
N HIS A 75 -2.60 1.73 9.16
CA HIS A 75 -3.32 0.98 10.18
C HIS A 75 -2.49 0.74 11.45
N LEU A 76 -1.24 0.29 11.31
CA LEU A 76 -0.33 0.10 12.44
C LEU A 76 -0.02 1.42 13.15
N ARG A 77 0.10 2.50 12.37
CA ARG A 77 0.34 3.83 12.89
C ARG A 77 -0.83 4.36 13.70
N THR A 78 -2.06 4.18 13.24
CA THR A 78 -3.20 4.90 13.81
C THR A 78 -3.97 4.03 14.80
N GLY A 79 -4.21 2.76 14.45
CA GLY A 79 -4.91 1.80 15.30
C GLY A 79 -4.03 1.25 16.42
N HIS A 80 -2.82 0.80 16.05
CA HIS A 80 -1.90 0.17 17.01
C HIS A 80 -0.87 1.15 17.62
N ARG A 81 -0.84 2.40 17.15
CA ARG A 81 0.06 3.46 17.66
C ARG A 81 1.53 3.07 17.67
N TRP A 82 1.96 2.26 16.71
CA TRP A 82 3.37 1.90 16.58
C TRP A 82 4.19 3.13 16.17
N ARG A 83 5.45 3.19 16.64
CA ARG A 83 6.41 4.20 16.18
C ARG A 83 6.66 4.04 14.67
N PRO A 84 6.94 5.12 13.93
CA PRO A 84 7.14 5.09 12.48
C PRO A 84 8.16 4.04 12.03
N GLU A 85 9.31 3.96 12.71
CA GLU A 85 10.39 3.04 12.36
C GLU A 85 9.95 1.58 12.51
N ARG A 86 9.19 1.29 13.58
CA ARG A 86 8.66 -0.05 13.85
C ARG A 86 7.61 -0.44 12.81
N ALA A 87 6.67 0.47 12.50
CA ALA A 87 5.64 0.22 11.49
C ALA A 87 6.26 -0.02 10.11
N ARG A 88 7.25 0.80 9.71
CA ARG A 88 7.99 0.66 8.44
C ARG A 88 8.71 -0.68 8.36
N ALA A 89 9.45 -1.06 9.41
CA ALA A 89 10.19 -2.32 9.43
C ALA A 89 9.25 -3.54 9.33
N ALA A 90 8.11 -3.48 10.01
CA ALA A 90 7.14 -4.58 10.03
C ALA A 90 6.39 -4.78 8.72
N THR A 91 6.22 -3.73 7.90
CA THR A 91 5.56 -3.86 6.59
C THR A 91 6.55 -4.15 5.47
N ILE A 92 7.68 -3.44 5.42
CA ILE A 92 8.65 -3.59 4.33
C ILE A 92 9.44 -4.90 4.46
N GLY A 93 9.81 -5.29 5.68
CA GLY A 93 10.62 -6.49 5.93
C GLY A 93 10.04 -7.75 5.29
N PRO A 94 8.79 -8.13 5.61
CA PRO A 94 8.15 -9.32 5.02
C PRO A 94 7.92 -9.21 3.52
N VAL A 95 7.56 -8.03 3.00
CA VAL A 95 7.31 -7.86 1.55
C VAL A 95 8.59 -8.05 0.74
N LEU A 96 9.73 -7.53 1.21
CA LEU A 96 10.99 -7.66 0.48
C LEU A 96 11.68 -9.02 0.67
N ASN A 97 11.48 -9.69 1.81
CA ASN A 97 12.23 -10.91 2.15
C ASN A 97 11.38 -12.20 2.13
N GLY A 98 10.06 -12.07 2.11
CA GLY A 98 9.12 -13.15 2.39
C GLY A 98 9.16 -13.61 3.85
N LEU A 99 8.22 -14.49 4.22
CA LEU A 99 8.28 -15.26 5.47
C LEU A 99 8.75 -16.68 5.13
N ARG A 100 9.86 -17.11 5.73
CA ARG A 100 10.43 -18.44 5.52
C ARG A 100 10.44 -19.21 6.83
N ALA A 101 10.12 -20.50 6.78
CA ALA A 101 10.34 -21.39 7.91
C ALA A 101 11.85 -21.44 8.23
N ARG A 102 12.20 -21.50 9.51
CA ARG A 102 13.57 -21.87 9.90
C ARG A 102 13.71 -23.37 9.71
N SER A 103 14.56 -23.78 8.78
CA SER A 103 15.06 -25.15 8.64
C SER A 103 16.10 -25.46 9.71
#